data_AF-A0A3N5VZ72-F1
#
_entry.id   AF-A0A3N5VZ72-F1
#
_cell.length_a   1.000
_cell.length_b   1.000
_cell.length_c   1.000
_cell.angle_alpha   90.00
_cell.angle_beta   90.00
_cell.angle_gamma   90.00
#
_symmetry.space_group_name_H-M   'P 1'
#
loop_
_entity.id
_entity.type
_entity.pdbx_description
1 polymer ?
#
loop_
_entity_poly.entity_id
_entity_poly.type
_entity_poly.pdbx_seq_one_letter_code
_entity_poly.pdbx_strand_id
1 'polypeptide(L)'
;KKGLYPVVIQAACAGCGTCSAECPNDTITMRHFTDLQILGQVDAILEEKPMEKVVAFACNWCSYAGGDTCGTSRLQYPASVRLIRTMCSGRVDEDFIWRAFEKGAPVVLVSGCHFSDCHYISAVTWTQQRVEKIWTQMEKLGLRPERLQLDWISAAEGQKFARVMRQMDELLKQIGPAEVEESRKIVAEFLREKREKKEKRLAKSAAGETVGAAAGPKEGG
;
A
#
# COMPACT_ATOMS: atom_id res chain seq x y z
N LYS A 1 -4.00 -11.74 27.03
CA LYS A 1 -2.79 -12.31 27.69
C LYS A 1 -1.59 -11.43 27.34
N LYS A 2 -0.86 -10.88 28.32
CA LYS A 2 0.42 -10.18 28.10
C LYS A 2 1.42 -11.15 27.46
N GLY A 3 2.18 -10.70 26.46
CA GLY A 3 3.40 -11.39 26.00
C GLY A 3 3.23 -12.58 25.05
N LEU A 4 2.11 -12.73 24.34
CA LEU A 4 2.06 -13.70 23.24
C LEU A 4 2.66 -13.06 21.98
N TYR A 5 3.87 -13.49 21.61
CA TYR A 5 4.44 -13.21 20.30
C TYR A 5 3.55 -13.83 19.21
N PRO A 6 3.41 -13.19 18.04
CA PRO A 6 2.69 -13.79 16.93
C PRO A 6 3.38 -15.09 16.53
N VAL A 7 2.69 -16.22 16.69
CA VAL A 7 3.16 -17.53 16.23
C VAL A 7 2.47 -17.86 14.92
N VAL A 8 3.25 -18.04 13.86
CA VAL A 8 2.72 -18.44 12.56
C VAL A 8 2.63 -19.97 12.51
N ILE A 9 1.40 -20.48 12.43
CA ILE A 9 1.17 -21.88 12.08
C ILE A 9 1.45 -22.03 10.58
N GLN A 10 2.63 -22.54 10.24
CA GLN A 10 3.10 -22.60 8.85
C GLN A 10 2.12 -23.32 7.92
N ALA A 11 1.51 -24.41 8.40
CA ALA A 11 0.54 -25.19 7.62
C ALA A 11 -0.76 -24.42 7.30
N ALA A 12 -1.12 -23.41 8.08
CA ALA A 12 -2.32 -22.58 7.88
C ALA A 12 -2.01 -21.25 7.17
N CYS A 13 -0.74 -20.88 7.04
CA CYS A 13 -0.34 -19.63 6.44
C CYS A 13 -0.56 -19.64 4.92
N ALA A 14 -1.56 -18.91 4.45
CA ALA A 14 -1.83 -18.75 3.01
C ALA A 14 -0.90 -17.74 2.32
N GLY A 15 -0.10 -16.98 3.09
CA GLY A 15 0.88 -16.03 2.53
C GLY A 15 0.29 -14.72 1.98
N CYS A 16 -0.92 -14.32 2.39
CA CYS A 16 -1.55 -13.08 1.93
C CYS A 16 -0.82 -11.80 2.36
N GLY A 17 -0.11 -11.83 3.49
CA GLY A 17 0.71 -10.73 3.99
C GLY A 17 -0.01 -9.66 4.81
N THR A 18 -1.33 -9.79 5.04
CA THR A 18 -2.10 -8.83 5.86
C THR A 18 -1.56 -8.71 7.28
N CYS A 19 -1.18 -9.82 7.92
CA CYS A 19 -0.62 -9.78 9.28
C CYS A 19 0.70 -9.00 9.37
N SER A 20 1.53 -9.05 8.32
CA SER A 20 2.75 -8.27 8.22
C SER A 20 2.42 -6.78 8.12
N ALA A 21 1.48 -6.43 7.21
CA ALA A 21 1.09 -5.04 6.94
C ALA A 21 0.32 -4.36 8.08
N GLU A 22 -0.38 -5.14 8.92
CA GLU A 22 -1.14 -4.63 10.07
C GLU A 22 -0.35 -4.71 11.39
N CYS A 23 0.85 -5.29 11.39
CA CYS A 23 1.60 -5.47 12.62
C CYS A 23 2.06 -4.09 13.14
N PRO A 24 1.58 -3.61 14.29
CA PRO A 24 2.00 -2.30 14.78
C PRO A 24 3.50 -2.25 15.10
N ASN A 25 4.11 -3.39 15.41
CA ASN A 25 5.50 -3.45 15.86
C ASN A 25 6.48 -3.88 14.76
N ASP A 26 6.01 -4.15 13.55
CA ASP A 26 6.78 -4.69 12.40
C ASP A 26 7.62 -5.93 12.78
N THR A 27 7.06 -6.77 13.65
CA THR A 27 7.74 -7.99 14.14
C THR A 27 7.49 -9.21 13.26
N ILE A 28 6.60 -9.09 12.26
CA ILE A 28 6.26 -10.17 11.34
C ILE A 28 6.97 -9.87 10.03
N THR A 29 7.77 -10.82 9.54
CA THR A 29 8.44 -10.72 8.25
C THR A 29 7.89 -11.77 7.29
N MET A 30 7.55 -11.32 6.08
CA MET A 30 7.15 -12.23 5.01
C MET A 30 8.34 -13.02 4.46
N ARG A 31 8.09 -14.23 3.94
CA ARG A 31 9.12 -15.02 3.22
C ARG A 31 9.39 -14.51 1.80
N HIS A 32 8.35 -14.00 1.14
CA HIS A 32 8.41 -13.38 -0.18
C HIS A 32 7.63 -12.06 -0.11
N PHE A 33 7.99 -11.09 -0.96
CA PHE A 33 7.41 -9.74 -0.87
C PHE A 33 7.69 -9.12 0.50
N THR A 34 8.93 -9.24 0.97
CA THR A 34 9.39 -8.63 2.22
C THR A 34 9.33 -7.11 2.13
N ASP A 35 9.31 -6.41 3.26
CA ASP A 35 9.28 -4.94 3.25
C ASP A 35 10.46 -4.39 2.45
N LEU A 36 11.66 -4.92 2.68
CA LEU A 36 12.88 -4.55 1.95
C LEU A 36 12.75 -4.76 0.43
N GLN A 37 12.15 -5.86 -0.01
CA GLN A 37 11.95 -6.13 -1.45
C GLN A 37 10.98 -5.15 -2.09
N ILE A 38 9.91 -4.79 -1.40
CA ILE A 38 8.89 -3.88 -1.92
C ILE A 38 9.41 -2.44 -1.88
N LEU A 39 9.97 -2.00 -0.76
CA LEU A 39 10.57 -0.67 -0.61
C LEU A 39 11.73 -0.45 -1.58
N GLY A 40 12.57 -1.47 -1.82
CA GLY A 40 13.64 -1.40 -2.82
C GLY A 40 13.10 -1.19 -4.24
N GLN A 41 11.98 -1.80 -4.59
CA GLN A 41 11.31 -1.55 -5.88
C GLN A 41 10.73 -0.13 -5.97
N VAL A 42 10.11 0.37 -4.90
CA VAL A 42 9.63 1.76 -4.84
C VAL A 42 10.78 2.74 -5.06
N ASP A 43 11.88 2.54 -4.34
CA ASP A 43 13.06 3.39 -4.42
C ASP A 43 13.67 3.37 -5.83
N ALA A 44 13.82 2.18 -6.44
CA ALA A 44 14.35 2.04 -7.79
C ALA A 44 13.41 2.64 -8.86
N ILE A 45 12.10 2.48 -8.71
CA ILE A 45 11.12 3.07 -9.64
C ILE A 45 11.23 4.59 -9.61
N LEU A 46 11.40 5.20 -8.44
CA LEU A 46 11.34 6.66 -8.25
C LEU A 46 12.71 7.34 -8.25
N GLU A 47 13.80 6.60 -8.48
CA GLU A 47 15.16 7.13 -8.53
C GLU A 47 15.32 8.21 -9.62
N GLU A 48 14.79 7.94 -10.81
CA GLU A 48 14.86 8.85 -11.94
C GLU A 48 13.48 9.39 -12.32
N LYS A 49 13.37 10.70 -12.57
CA LYS A 49 12.15 11.35 -13.06
C LYS A 49 10.87 10.88 -12.33
N PRO A 50 10.82 10.95 -10.99
CA PRO A 50 9.66 10.47 -10.22
C PRO A 50 8.35 11.16 -10.62
N MET A 51 8.44 12.43 -11.06
CA MET A 51 7.29 13.22 -11.53
C MET A 51 6.58 12.64 -12.77
N GLU A 52 7.21 11.75 -13.52
CA GLU A 52 6.63 11.12 -14.71
C GLU A 52 6.00 9.75 -14.41
N LYS A 53 6.05 9.30 -13.15
CA LYS A 53 5.76 7.91 -12.77
C LYS A 53 4.61 7.80 -11.77
N VAL A 54 3.68 6.89 -12.06
CA VAL A 54 2.68 6.41 -11.09
C VAL A 54 3.18 5.09 -10.50
N VAL A 55 3.23 4.99 -9.18
CA VAL A 55 3.53 3.72 -8.50
C VAL A 55 2.22 2.97 -8.28
N ALA A 56 2.11 1.76 -8.82
CA ALA A 56 0.90 0.96 -8.71
C ALA A 56 1.19 -0.39 -8.06
N PHE A 57 0.66 -0.62 -6.86
CA PHE A 57 0.70 -1.92 -6.20
C PHE A 57 -0.44 -2.79 -6.71
N ALA A 58 -0.11 -3.93 -7.33
CA ALA A 58 -1.11 -4.82 -7.93
C ALA A 58 -1.03 -6.21 -7.30
N CYS A 59 -2.17 -6.71 -6.80
CA CYS A 59 -2.26 -8.07 -6.30
C CYS A 59 -2.01 -9.09 -7.43
N ASN A 60 -1.32 -10.17 -7.11
CA ASN A 60 -0.89 -11.19 -8.06
C ASN A 60 -2.07 -11.86 -8.77
N TRP A 61 -3.13 -12.16 -8.03
CA TRP A 61 -4.21 -13.03 -8.50
C TRP A 61 -5.22 -12.34 -9.42
N CYS A 62 -5.46 -11.04 -9.22
CA CYS A 62 -6.48 -10.30 -9.94
C CYS A 62 -5.88 -9.14 -10.71
N SER A 63 -5.47 -8.05 -10.06
CA SER A 63 -5.04 -6.83 -10.76
C SER A 63 -3.80 -7.02 -11.64
N TYR A 64 -2.80 -7.79 -11.18
CA TYR A 64 -1.62 -8.09 -11.98
C TYR A 64 -2.00 -8.94 -13.21
N ALA A 65 -2.82 -9.97 -13.01
CA ALA A 65 -3.37 -10.77 -14.09
C ALA A 65 -4.31 -9.98 -15.04
N GLY A 66 -5.02 -8.97 -14.53
CA GLY A 66 -5.78 -8.02 -15.34
C GLY A 66 -4.87 -7.17 -16.23
N GLY A 67 -3.68 -6.84 -15.74
CA GLY A 67 -2.59 -6.27 -16.55
C GLY A 67 -2.12 -7.22 -17.64
N ASP A 68 -1.94 -8.51 -17.33
CA ASP A 68 -1.59 -9.53 -18.33
C ASP A 68 -2.70 -9.67 -19.40
N THR A 69 -3.96 -9.71 -18.99
CA THR A 69 -5.12 -9.73 -19.90
C THR A 69 -5.18 -8.48 -20.77
N CYS A 70 -4.86 -7.30 -20.21
CA CYS A 70 -4.75 -6.05 -20.96
C CYS A 70 -3.68 -6.15 -22.06
N GLY A 71 -2.51 -6.69 -21.71
CA GLY A 71 -1.39 -6.91 -22.63
C GLY A 71 -1.71 -7.91 -23.75
N THR A 72 -2.27 -9.08 -23.41
CA THR A 72 -2.67 -10.09 -24.40
C THR A 72 -3.78 -9.61 -25.33
N SER A 73 -4.67 -8.75 -24.81
CA SER A 73 -5.73 -8.08 -25.58
C SER A 73 -5.23 -6.87 -26.37
N ARG A 74 -3.93 -6.54 -26.30
CA ARG A 74 -3.27 -5.42 -26.99
C ARG A 74 -3.87 -4.04 -26.67
N LEU A 75 -4.48 -3.90 -25.50
CA LEU A 75 -5.11 -2.65 -25.08
C LEU A 75 -4.04 -1.65 -24.65
N GLN A 76 -3.97 -0.52 -25.35
CA GLN A 76 -2.94 0.49 -25.10
C GLN A 76 -3.31 1.42 -23.95
N TYR A 77 -2.35 1.77 -23.11
CA TYR A 77 -2.47 2.80 -22.08
C TYR A 77 -1.12 3.54 -21.92
N PRO A 78 -1.10 4.73 -21.29
CA PRO A 78 0.12 5.51 -21.11
C PRO A 78 1.21 4.78 -20.34
N ALA A 79 2.47 5.00 -20.72
CA ALA A 79 3.63 4.33 -20.13
C ALA A 79 4.11 4.96 -18.80
N SER A 80 3.29 5.77 -18.13
CA SER A 80 3.61 6.44 -16.85
C SER A 80 3.49 5.50 -15.65
N VAL A 81 2.68 4.45 -15.73
CA VAL A 81 2.47 3.53 -14.60
C VAL A 81 3.58 2.49 -14.48
N ARG A 82 4.05 2.24 -13.26
CA ARG A 82 5.03 1.21 -12.90
C ARG A 82 4.43 0.29 -11.83
N LEU A 83 4.24 -0.97 -12.20
CA LEU A 83 3.62 -1.97 -11.34
C LEU A 83 4.64 -2.55 -10.35
N ILE A 84 4.24 -2.64 -9.08
CA ILE A 84 4.89 -3.46 -8.07
C ILE A 84 3.92 -4.58 -7.71
N ARG A 85 4.36 -5.82 -7.94
CA ARG A 85 3.54 -7.00 -7.63
C ARG A 85 3.56 -7.28 -6.13
N THR A 86 2.40 -7.59 -5.56
CA THR A 86 2.25 -8.19 -4.23
C THR A 86 1.38 -9.45 -4.31
N MET A 87 1.49 -10.38 -3.37
CA MET A 87 0.59 -11.56 -3.40
C MET A 87 -0.88 -11.18 -3.21
N CYS A 88 -1.15 -10.23 -2.33
CA CYS A 88 -2.48 -9.70 -2.06
C CYS A 88 -2.40 -8.18 -1.92
N SER A 89 -3.50 -7.47 -2.19
CA SER A 89 -3.61 -6.06 -1.81
C SER A 89 -3.47 -5.88 -0.30
N GLY A 90 -3.88 -6.89 0.50
CA GLY A 90 -3.71 -6.91 1.95
C GLY A 90 -2.26 -6.78 2.41
N ARG A 91 -1.29 -7.16 1.57
CA ARG A 91 0.15 -7.02 1.82
C ARG A 91 0.65 -5.58 1.71
N VAL A 92 -0.07 -4.70 1.01
CA VAL A 92 0.36 -3.32 0.76
C VAL A 92 0.34 -2.55 2.07
N ASP A 93 1.50 -2.44 2.70
CA ASP A 93 1.71 -1.74 3.96
C ASP A 93 1.51 -0.23 3.79
N GLU A 94 1.06 0.47 4.84
CA GLU A 94 0.99 1.92 4.85
C GLU A 94 2.37 2.55 4.62
N ASP A 95 3.45 1.94 5.12
CA ASP A 95 4.81 2.43 4.92
C ASP A 95 5.24 2.41 3.45
N PHE A 96 4.70 1.51 2.62
CA PHE A 96 5.01 1.47 1.20
C PHE A 96 4.40 2.65 0.45
N ILE A 97 3.17 3.01 0.82
CA ILE A 97 2.43 4.14 0.26
C ILE A 97 3.12 5.44 0.65
N TRP A 98 3.42 5.61 1.94
CA TRP A 98 4.11 6.81 2.42
C TRP A 98 5.51 6.94 1.84
N ARG A 99 6.26 5.83 1.71
CA ARG A 99 7.57 5.86 1.05
C ARG A 99 7.48 6.32 -0.40
N ALA A 100 6.46 5.87 -1.15
CA ALA A 100 6.28 6.31 -2.53
C ALA A 100 6.05 7.83 -2.62
N PHE A 101 5.24 8.41 -1.72
CA PHE A 101 5.07 9.86 -1.64
C PHE A 101 6.32 10.61 -1.19
N GLU A 102 7.05 10.10 -0.18
CA GLU A 102 8.34 10.64 0.28
C GLU A 102 9.38 10.69 -0.87
N LYS A 103 9.35 9.68 -1.74
CA LYS A 103 10.20 9.57 -2.93
C LYS A 103 9.70 10.37 -4.13
N GLY A 104 8.59 11.07 -3.99
CA GLY A 104 8.11 12.02 -5.00
C GLY A 104 7.16 11.43 -6.03
N ALA A 105 6.50 10.30 -5.75
CA ALA A 105 5.41 9.84 -6.61
C ALA A 105 4.27 10.88 -6.62
N PRO A 106 3.85 11.38 -7.81
CA PRO A 106 2.67 12.21 -7.93
C PRO A 106 1.41 11.43 -7.56
N VAL A 107 1.28 10.19 -8.03
CA VAL A 107 0.13 9.32 -7.79
C VAL A 107 0.60 7.95 -7.34
N VAL A 108 -0.12 7.39 -6.36
CA VAL A 108 0.03 6.00 -5.90
C VAL A 108 -1.30 5.29 -6.12
N LEU A 109 -1.28 4.14 -6.77
CA LEU A 109 -2.45 3.26 -6.94
C LEU A 109 -2.25 2.00 -6.11
N VAL A 110 -3.27 1.63 -5.35
CA VAL A 110 -3.39 0.29 -4.76
C VAL A 110 -4.51 -0.45 -5.48
N SER A 111 -4.24 -1.66 -5.94
CA SER A 111 -5.24 -2.46 -6.63
C SER A 111 -5.25 -3.92 -6.20
N GLY A 112 -6.45 -4.45 -6.04
CA GLY A 112 -6.72 -5.82 -5.62
C GLY A 112 -7.88 -6.47 -6.35
N CYS A 113 -8.25 -7.66 -5.88
CA CYS A 113 -9.47 -8.34 -6.32
C CYS A 113 -10.72 -7.57 -5.91
N HIS A 114 -11.86 -7.86 -6.55
CA HIS A 114 -13.17 -7.50 -5.99
C HIS A 114 -13.38 -8.19 -4.63
N PHE A 115 -14.28 -7.63 -3.82
CA PHE A 115 -14.53 -8.10 -2.45
C PHE A 115 -14.91 -9.59 -2.37
N SER A 116 -15.75 -10.06 -3.28
CA SER A 116 -16.19 -11.46 -3.36
C SER A 116 -15.13 -12.43 -3.87
N ASP A 117 -14.12 -11.91 -4.57
CA ASP A 117 -13.20 -12.70 -5.38
C ASP A 117 -11.79 -12.76 -4.77
N CYS A 118 -11.64 -12.26 -3.53
CA CYS A 118 -10.35 -12.25 -2.86
C CYS A 118 -9.84 -13.70 -2.74
N HIS A 119 -8.69 -13.97 -3.36
CA HIS A 119 -8.03 -15.27 -3.27
C HIS A 119 -7.74 -15.70 -1.83
N TYR A 120 -7.61 -14.73 -0.92
CA TYR A 120 -7.40 -14.93 0.52
C TYR A 120 -8.63 -14.54 1.34
N ILE A 121 -9.83 -14.80 0.78
CA ILE A 121 -11.16 -14.69 1.39
C ILE A 121 -11.57 -13.26 1.71
N SER A 122 -10.92 -12.63 2.67
CA SER A 122 -11.30 -11.30 3.17
C SER A 122 -10.12 -10.34 3.29
N ALA A 123 -8.92 -10.72 2.85
CA ALA A 123 -7.73 -9.86 2.96
C ALA A 123 -7.87 -8.49 2.27
N VAL A 124 -8.77 -8.38 1.28
CA VAL A 124 -9.12 -7.12 0.60
C VAL A 124 -9.80 -6.11 1.52
N THR A 125 -10.59 -6.53 2.51
CA THR A 125 -11.29 -5.60 3.42
C THR A 125 -10.32 -4.81 4.29
N TRP A 126 -9.24 -5.45 4.74
CA TRP A 126 -8.13 -4.79 5.42
C TRP A 126 -7.46 -3.72 4.56
N THR A 127 -7.39 -3.94 3.25
CA THR A 127 -6.84 -2.95 2.31
C THR A 127 -7.74 -1.72 2.25
N GLN A 128 -9.06 -1.92 2.10
CA GLN A 128 -10.05 -0.84 2.07
C GLN A 128 -9.93 0.03 3.33
N GLN A 129 -10.01 -0.58 4.51
CA GLN A 129 -9.94 0.14 5.79
C GLN A 129 -8.62 0.91 5.96
N ARG A 130 -7.50 0.31 5.54
CA ARG A 130 -6.18 0.95 5.61
C ARG A 130 -6.10 2.18 4.71
N VAL A 131 -6.56 2.07 3.46
CA VAL A 131 -6.51 3.18 2.51
C VAL A 131 -7.47 4.30 2.92
N GLU A 132 -8.67 3.99 3.42
CA GLU A 132 -9.59 4.98 3.99
C GLU A 132 -8.95 5.76 5.14
N LYS A 133 -8.28 5.05 6.05
CA LYS A 133 -7.52 5.67 7.15
C LYS A 133 -6.41 6.56 6.62
N ILE A 134 -5.68 6.13 5.58
CA ILE A 134 -4.62 6.94 4.96
C ILE A 134 -5.19 8.20 4.30
N TRP A 135 -6.33 8.13 3.61
CA TRP A 135 -6.99 9.33 3.08
C TRP A 135 -7.30 10.35 4.18
N THR A 136 -7.89 9.91 5.30
CA THR A 136 -8.12 10.80 6.46
C THR A 136 -6.81 11.38 7.02
N GLN A 137 -5.71 10.62 6.99
CA GLN A 137 -4.40 11.13 7.40
C GLN A 137 -3.86 12.16 6.40
N MET A 138 -4.01 11.92 5.10
CA MET A 138 -3.60 12.85 4.05
C MET A 138 -4.32 14.19 4.20
N GLU A 139 -5.65 14.19 4.39
CA GLU A 139 -6.43 15.40 4.64
C GLU A 139 -5.92 16.20 5.84
N LYS A 140 -5.65 15.52 6.95
CA LYS A 140 -5.12 16.16 8.18
C LYS A 140 -3.74 16.76 7.99
N LEU A 141 -2.94 16.19 7.10
CA LEU A 141 -1.61 16.68 6.74
C LEU A 141 -1.65 17.78 5.65
N GLY A 142 -2.84 18.13 5.15
CA GLY A 142 -2.98 19.08 4.03
C GLY A 142 -2.55 18.50 2.67
N LEU A 143 -2.44 17.17 2.57
CA LEU A 143 -2.12 16.47 1.34
C LEU A 143 -3.40 16.13 0.59
N ARG A 144 -3.36 16.24 -0.75
CA ARG A 144 -4.47 15.90 -1.64
C ARG A 144 -4.77 14.39 -1.62
N PRO A 145 -5.88 13.92 -1.01
CA PRO A 145 -6.15 12.48 -0.85
C PRO A 145 -6.33 11.74 -2.17
N GLU A 146 -6.82 12.43 -3.20
CA GLU A 146 -7.01 11.89 -4.55
C GLU A 146 -5.70 11.39 -5.16
N ARG A 147 -4.53 11.80 -4.66
CA ARG A 147 -3.24 11.28 -5.11
C ARG A 147 -3.01 9.82 -4.72
N LEU A 148 -3.75 9.30 -3.74
CA LEU A 148 -3.82 7.88 -3.44
C LEU A 148 -5.12 7.32 -4.03
N GLN A 149 -4.99 6.37 -4.94
CA GLN A 149 -6.11 5.75 -5.64
C GLN A 149 -6.27 4.29 -5.20
N LEU A 150 -7.51 3.82 -5.19
CA LEU A 150 -7.88 2.45 -4.84
C LEU A 150 -8.86 1.91 -5.88
N ASP A 151 -8.51 0.83 -6.57
CA ASP A 151 -9.41 0.20 -7.54
C ASP A 151 -9.33 -1.34 -7.48
N TRP A 152 -10.47 -1.99 -7.71
CA TRP A 152 -10.64 -3.43 -7.66
C TRP A 152 -10.77 -4.00 -9.07
N ILE A 153 -9.75 -4.72 -9.53
CA ILE A 153 -9.64 -5.17 -10.93
C ILE A 153 -9.50 -6.69 -10.91
N SER A 154 -10.45 -7.40 -11.54
CA SER A 154 -10.40 -8.85 -11.70
C SER A 154 -9.35 -9.27 -12.75
N ALA A 155 -8.99 -10.55 -12.76
CA ALA A 155 -8.05 -11.09 -13.76
C ALA A 155 -8.56 -10.96 -15.20
N ALA A 156 -9.87 -10.97 -15.43
CA ALA A 156 -10.49 -10.88 -16.75
C ALA A 156 -10.74 -9.43 -17.21
N GLU A 157 -10.50 -8.46 -16.34
CA GLU A 157 -10.89 -7.06 -16.53
C GLU A 157 -9.81 -6.22 -17.26
N GLY A 158 -9.22 -6.73 -18.34
CA GLY A 158 -8.16 -6.03 -19.09
C GLY A 158 -8.57 -4.64 -19.62
N GLN A 159 -9.83 -4.48 -20.06
CA GLN A 159 -10.36 -3.18 -20.48
C GLN A 159 -10.44 -2.17 -19.33
N LYS A 160 -10.88 -2.63 -18.16
CA LYS A 160 -10.93 -1.81 -16.95
C LYS A 160 -9.51 -1.45 -16.52
N PHE A 161 -8.57 -2.39 -16.54
CA PHE A 161 -7.17 -2.12 -16.26
C PHE A 161 -6.63 -0.98 -17.12
N ALA A 162 -6.76 -1.07 -18.45
CA ALA A 162 -6.33 -0.01 -19.37
C ALA A 162 -6.98 1.35 -19.07
N ARG A 163 -8.27 1.35 -18.72
CA ARG A 163 -9.00 2.57 -18.33
C ARG A 163 -8.44 3.18 -17.05
N VAL A 164 -8.22 2.39 -16.01
CA VAL A 164 -7.66 2.86 -14.74
C VAL A 164 -6.28 3.44 -14.95
N MET A 165 -5.41 2.79 -15.75
CA MET A 165 -4.08 3.33 -16.05
C MET A 165 -4.14 4.69 -16.75
N ARG A 166 -5.10 4.91 -17.66
CA ARG A 166 -5.34 6.23 -18.29
C ARG A 166 -5.79 7.27 -17.27
N GLN A 167 -6.68 6.90 -16.36
CA GLN A 167 -7.14 7.80 -15.29
C GLN A 167 -5.99 8.20 -14.36
N MET A 168 -5.07 7.28 -14.05
CA MET A 168 -3.89 7.60 -13.25
C MET A 168 -2.95 8.57 -13.98
N ASP A 169 -2.76 8.38 -15.29
CA ASP A 169 -1.97 9.28 -16.13
C ASP A 169 -2.59 10.68 -16.25
N GLU A 170 -3.91 10.75 -16.40
CA GLU A 170 -4.67 12.01 -16.41
C GLU A 170 -4.56 12.75 -15.07
N LEU A 171 -4.62 12.02 -13.95
CA LEU A 171 -4.43 12.60 -12.62
C LEU A 171 -2.99 13.08 -12.43
N LEU A 172 -1.99 12.29 -12.85
CA LEU A 172 -0.58 12.68 -12.76
C LEU A 172 -0.31 14.02 -13.45
N LYS A 173 -0.90 14.26 -14.63
CA LYS A 173 -0.75 15.52 -15.38
C LYS A 173 -1.29 16.75 -14.66
N GLN A 174 -2.17 16.57 -13.69
CA GLN A 174 -2.76 17.66 -12.90
C GLN A 174 -1.90 18.06 -11.69
N ILE A 175 -0.82 17.32 -11.42
CA ILE A 175 0.00 17.49 -10.21
C ILE A 175 1.30 18.21 -10.59
N GLY A 176 1.50 19.38 -9.99
CA GLY A 176 2.68 20.20 -10.22
C GLY A 176 3.90 19.78 -9.40
N PRO A 177 5.13 20.09 -9.86
CA PRO A 177 6.36 19.80 -9.09
C PRO A 177 6.39 20.42 -7.69
N ALA A 178 5.83 21.62 -7.52
CA ALA A 178 5.78 22.30 -6.23
C ALA A 178 4.93 21.54 -5.20
N GLU A 179 3.79 20.99 -5.63
CA GLU A 179 2.91 20.18 -4.77
C GLU A 179 3.60 18.89 -4.32
N VAL A 180 4.31 18.22 -5.24
CA VAL A 180 5.05 17.01 -4.90
C VAL A 180 6.19 17.32 -3.94
N GLU A 181 6.96 18.37 -4.17
CA GLU A 181 8.07 18.74 -3.28
C GLU A 181 7.58 19.11 -1.88
N GLU A 182 6.46 19.83 -1.77
CA GLU A 182 5.84 20.11 -0.48
C GLU A 182 5.38 18.82 0.22
N SER A 183 4.75 17.92 -0.52
CA SER A 183 4.31 16.63 0.02
C SER A 183 5.47 15.80 0.53
N ARG A 184 6.62 15.80 -0.15
CA ARG A 184 7.81 15.07 0.28
C ARG A 184 8.29 15.54 1.65
N LYS A 185 8.30 16.85 1.89
CA LYS A 185 8.70 17.43 3.19
C LYS A 185 7.74 17.04 4.30
N ILE A 186 6.44 17.22 4.05
CA ILE A 186 5.37 16.87 5.01
C ILE A 186 5.44 15.37 5.36
N VAL A 187 5.56 14.50 4.35
CA VAL A 187 5.62 13.05 4.56
C VAL A 187 6.91 12.63 5.26
N ALA A 188 8.06 13.23 4.92
CA ALA A 188 9.32 12.94 5.61
C ALA A 188 9.26 13.28 7.11
N GLU A 189 8.66 14.43 7.46
CA GLU A 189 8.42 14.80 8.86
C GLU A 189 7.43 13.85 9.56
N PHE A 190 6.30 13.55 8.91
CA PHE A 190 5.33 12.59 9.42
C PHE A 190 5.95 11.22 9.70
N LEU A 191 6.76 10.70 8.77
CA LEU A 191 7.45 9.43 8.93
C LEU A 191 8.49 9.47 10.05
N ARG A 192 9.23 10.58 10.21
CA ARG A 192 10.14 10.78 11.35
C ARG A 192 9.39 10.67 12.67
N GLU A 193 8.30 11.42 12.83
CA GLU A 193 7.49 11.35 14.05
C GLU A 193 6.90 9.97 14.32
N LYS A 194 6.44 9.29 13.27
CA LYS A 194 5.87 7.95 13.36
C LYS A 194 6.92 6.94 13.86
N ARG A 195 8.15 7.02 13.35
CA ARG A 195 9.29 6.20 13.79
C ARG A 195 9.63 6.46 15.25
N GLU A 196 9.76 7.72 15.66
CA GLU A 196 10.03 8.07 17.07
C GLU A 196 8.94 7.56 18.02
N LYS A 197 7.66 7.70 17.66
CA LYS A 197 6.52 7.19 18.44
C LYS A 197 6.57 5.67 18.55
N LYS A 198 6.93 4.99 17.47
CA LYS A 198 7.09 3.53 17.43
C LYS A 198 8.25 3.06 18.30
N GLU A 199 9.42 3.68 18.20
CA GLU A 199 10.60 3.38 19.03
C GLU A 199 10.28 3.54 20.52
N LYS A 200 9.61 4.65 20.91
CA LYS A 200 9.14 4.86 22.28
C LYS A 200 8.18 3.77 22.74
N ARG A 201 7.26 3.32 21.87
CA ARG A 201 6.33 2.21 22.17
C ARG A 201 7.07 0.88 22.37
N LEU A 202 8.04 0.58 21.51
CA LEU A 202 8.85 -0.64 21.59
C LEU A 202 9.71 -0.65 22.86
N ALA A 203 10.34 0.48 23.19
CA ALA A 203 11.09 0.64 24.44
C ALA A 203 10.23 0.41 25.69
N LYS A 204 9.01 0.98 25.73
CA LYS A 204 8.04 0.73 26.83
C LYS A 204 7.62 -0.72 26.92
N SER A 205 7.37 -1.36 25.78
CA SER A 205 7.01 -2.78 25.70
C SER A 205 8.13 -3.67 26.23
N ALA A 206 9.39 -3.34 25.91
CA ALA A 206 10.57 -4.04 26.41
C ALA A 206 10.80 -3.83 27.92
N ALA A 207 10.41 -2.67 28.46
CA ALA A 207 10.49 -2.36 29.89
C ALA A 207 9.34 -2.97 30.75
N GLY A 208 8.40 -3.70 30.13
CA GLY A 208 7.28 -4.34 30.83
C GLY A 208 6.12 -3.40 31.21
N GLU A 209 6.15 -2.15 30.76
CA GLU A 209 5.09 -1.15 30.96
C GLU A 209 3.93 -1.41 29.99
N THR A 210 2.70 -1.44 30.49
CA THR A 210 1.52 -1.73 29.65
C THR A 210 1.30 -0.66 28.59
N VAL A 211 1.52 -1.01 27.33
CA VAL A 211 1.07 -0.21 26.19
C VAL A 211 -0.44 -0.42 26.06
N GLY A 212 -1.22 0.65 26.25
CA GLY A 212 -2.66 0.62 25.97
C GLY A 212 -2.88 0.15 24.53
N ALA A 213 -3.69 -0.89 24.35
CA ALA A 213 -4.01 -1.41 23.04
C ALA A 213 -4.61 -0.29 22.19
N ALA A 214 -4.04 -0.05 21.01
CA ALA A 214 -4.73 0.73 20.00
C ALA A 214 -6.07 0.05 19.73
N ALA A 215 -7.16 0.79 19.87
CA ALA A 215 -8.50 0.28 19.62
C ALA A 215 -8.54 -0.29 18.19
N GLY A 216 -8.66 -1.61 18.09
CA GLY A 216 -8.97 -2.26 16.82
C GLY A 216 -10.34 -1.82 16.32
N PRO A 217 -10.67 -2.08 15.04
CA PRO A 217 -11.99 -1.78 14.51
C PRO A 217 -13.03 -2.46 15.40
N LYS A 218 -14.00 -1.70 15.91
CA LYS A 218 -15.17 -2.28 16.55
C LYS A 218 -15.89 -3.11 15.49
N GLU A 219 -15.95 -4.42 15.70
CA GLU A 219 -16.82 -5.30 14.93
C GLU A 219 -18.26 -4.79 15.09
N GLY A 220 -18.80 -4.21 14.01
CA GLY A 220 -20.21 -3.83 13.93
C GLY A 220 -21.03 -5.08 13.61
N GLY A 221 -22.03 -5.34 14.44
CA GLY A 221 -23.08 -6.34 14.19
C GLY A 221 -24.11 -5.90 13.19
#